data_AF-F7X3E5-F1
#
_entry.id   AF-F7X3E5-F1
#
_cell.length_a   1.000
_cell.length_b   1.000
_cell.length_c   1.000
_cell.angle_alpha   90.00
_cell.angle_beta   90.00
_cell.angle_gamma   90.00
#
_symmetry.space_group_name_H-M   'P 1'
#
loop_
_entity.id
_entity.type
_entity.pdbx_description
1 polymer ?
#
loop_
_entity_poly.entity_id
_entity_poly.type
_entity_poly.pdbx_seq_one_letter_code
_entity_poly.pdbx_strand_id
1 'polypeptide(L)'
;MPFASLLRLLMIVQIALALRLDNMFVWRMGAKVTVLRIVLLALVACVWLTLSARAEIILQRIDTDRGVVILLKGAFALADDPQALAREVSATGAKVITFDSDGGNVVSAIAYGRVIRSLGLSSFQPRATQCVSACALAFVGAVIRHAEPGSIGVHQSSFSANAVLDGHTAVAAVQQMTAQIMTYLLEMGVDPKLLQLSLSVAPNDMRYLTAAEMDEYNVTAGLQNAVPETLPDTTMTPSDETTAHEEEERPLTNEDRALAFVSAYYQAWSLGNAEALVFMDRAYNETVSFYGKPRSRIYVVDEKVKFVMRWPVRAYNVKPGTATVSCAAYCVVAGIVDWYARRDVGYGVSSGSARFLISWDPSTQKIASESGEVLDVDKDAVAPVRVLSQWYDQNAVCRGTVDNTERTQAACTYREVIAAKLKAVGWCYAGEGQAAYQTDWHKCDITGSSFANGSLASKADFPRPARYAVTERFTGRTKLPDFRGRDRKFNSFRTRIRNGMREGPNFAGHFSVIQIGCGTGCTFAIVGDNNSGRPANFPRGGEENMYMQLHFEIGSRLLAAQWLDYKANKCFVEFFDYNRKKWELISKLDVGSSDACYRTVAENLR
;
A
#
# COMPACT_ATOMS: atom_id res chain seq x y z
N MET A 1 -60.58 -39.23 -34.68
CA MET A 1 -59.34 -38.86 -33.96
C MET A 1 -59.13 -37.36 -34.16
N PRO A 2 -58.67 -36.58 -33.16
CA PRO A 2 -58.73 -36.78 -31.70
C PRO A 2 -60.18 -36.48 -31.19
N PHE A 3 -60.60 -36.45 -29.92
CA PHE A 3 -60.02 -36.33 -28.57
C PHE A 3 -59.76 -34.90 -28.02
N ALA A 4 -60.07 -34.73 -26.72
CA ALA A 4 -59.86 -33.54 -25.86
C ALA A 4 -60.80 -32.31 -26.02
N SER A 5 -62.09 -32.49 -25.71
CA SER A 5 -62.89 -31.43 -25.03
C SER A 5 -62.21 -31.10 -23.68
N LEU A 6 -62.21 -29.88 -23.12
CA LEU A 6 -63.12 -28.73 -23.22
C LEU A 6 -64.53 -28.93 -22.62
N LEU A 7 -64.58 -29.39 -21.37
CA LEU A 7 -65.46 -28.84 -20.30
C LEU A 7 -64.84 -29.30 -18.96
N ARG A 8 -64.64 -28.50 -17.90
CA ARG A 8 -65.41 -27.40 -17.27
C ARG A 8 -66.77 -27.83 -16.69
N LEU A 9 -67.12 -27.16 -15.59
CA LEU A 9 -68.35 -27.28 -14.79
C LEU A 9 -68.51 -28.60 -13.99
N LEU A 10 -69.18 -28.47 -12.84
CA LEU A 10 -69.55 -29.52 -11.87
C LEU A 10 -68.46 -30.03 -10.90
N MET A 11 -67.37 -29.26 -10.79
CA MET A 11 -67.14 -28.59 -9.49
C MET A 11 -68.40 -27.79 -9.13
N ILE A 12 -68.84 -27.83 -7.86
CA ILE A 12 -70.17 -27.38 -7.35
C ILE A 12 -71.29 -28.43 -7.51
N VAL A 13 -71.17 -29.55 -6.79
CA VAL A 13 -72.25 -30.02 -5.88
C VAL A 13 -71.60 -30.46 -4.56
N GLN A 14 -71.68 -29.55 -3.59
CA GLN A 14 -71.88 -29.72 -2.14
C GLN A 14 -71.34 -30.99 -1.44
N ILE A 15 -70.54 -30.90 -0.37
CA ILE A 15 -70.78 -30.10 0.86
C ILE A 15 -72.18 -30.42 1.47
N ALA A 16 -72.49 -31.72 1.62
CA ALA A 16 -73.82 -32.16 2.09
C ALA A 16 -73.84 -33.41 2.99
N LEU A 17 -72.73 -33.86 3.58
CA LEU A 17 -72.77 -34.82 4.70
C LEU A 17 -71.54 -34.79 5.62
N ALA A 18 -71.33 -33.66 6.29
CA ALA A 18 -70.58 -33.63 7.54
C ALA A 18 -71.51 -33.88 8.73
N LEU A 19 -70.96 -34.41 9.83
CA LEU A 19 -71.57 -34.62 11.16
C LEU A 19 -72.46 -35.87 11.35
N ARG A 20 -72.40 -36.42 12.58
CA ARG A 20 -73.07 -37.63 13.12
C ARG A 20 -72.51 -38.96 12.58
N LEU A 21 -72.11 -39.98 13.37
CA LEU A 21 -71.96 -40.23 14.82
C LEU A 21 -70.94 -41.41 14.96
N ASP A 22 -70.12 -41.61 16.01
CA ASP A 22 -69.50 -40.69 16.98
C ASP A 22 -68.30 -41.42 17.66
N ASN A 23 -67.83 -40.94 18.83
CA ASN A 23 -66.70 -41.50 19.58
C ASN A 23 -66.99 -42.83 20.29
N MET A 24 -66.11 -43.83 20.12
CA MET A 24 -65.63 -44.70 21.23
C MET A 24 -64.43 -45.58 20.80
N PHE A 25 -63.60 -45.96 21.77
CA PHE A 25 -62.52 -46.97 21.68
C PHE A 25 -61.37 -46.78 20.64
N VAL A 26 -60.55 -45.76 20.91
CA VAL A 26 -59.14 -45.96 21.37
C VAL A 26 -58.22 -46.89 20.54
N TRP A 27 -57.13 -46.31 20.02
CA TRP A 27 -55.87 -46.96 19.58
C TRP A 27 -55.84 -47.77 18.27
N ARG A 28 -56.01 -47.05 17.15
CA ARG A 28 -55.04 -47.15 16.02
C ARG A 28 -54.77 -45.82 15.30
N MET A 29 -55.04 -44.70 15.96
CA MET A 29 -54.73 -43.35 15.50
C MET A 29 -53.24 -43.04 15.71
N GLY A 30 -52.44 -43.18 14.65
CA GLY A 30 -51.02 -42.79 14.66
C GLY A 30 -50.50 -42.58 13.25
N ALA A 31 -50.38 -43.67 12.48
CA ALA A 31 -49.77 -43.63 11.15
C ALA A 31 -50.43 -42.63 10.17
N LYS A 32 -51.76 -42.66 10.01
CA LYS A 32 -52.45 -41.86 8.98
C LYS A 32 -52.40 -40.34 9.21
N VAL A 33 -52.43 -39.89 10.48
CA VAL A 33 -52.29 -38.45 10.82
C VAL A 33 -50.86 -37.97 10.54
N THR A 34 -49.87 -38.80 10.83
CA THR A 34 -48.45 -38.51 10.53
C THR A 34 -48.20 -38.42 9.02
N VAL A 35 -48.75 -39.35 8.22
CA VAL A 35 -48.65 -39.28 6.74
C VAL A 35 -49.29 -38.00 6.20
N LEU A 36 -50.47 -37.60 6.69
CA LEU A 36 -51.12 -36.37 6.23
C LEU A 36 -50.30 -35.12 6.58
N ARG A 37 -49.67 -35.06 7.77
CA ARG A 37 -48.73 -33.99 8.13
C ARG A 37 -47.48 -33.98 7.24
N ILE A 38 -46.91 -35.13 6.91
CA ILE A 38 -45.74 -35.24 6.03
C ILE A 38 -46.08 -34.75 4.61
N VAL A 39 -47.25 -35.13 4.07
CA VAL A 39 -47.70 -34.66 2.74
C VAL A 39 -47.97 -33.15 2.76
N LEU A 40 -48.53 -32.60 3.84
CA LEU A 40 -48.73 -31.15 3.96
C LEU A 40 -47.39 -30.39 4.04
N LEU A 41 -46.41 -30.92 4.79
CA LEU A 41 -45.05 -30.36 4.86
C LEU A 41 -44.33 -30.46 3.51
N ALA A 42 -44.50 -31.56 2.76
CA ALA A 42 -43.95 -31.72 1.42
C ALA A 42 -44.60 -30.75 0.41
N LEU A 43 -45.92 -30.51 0.50
CA LEU A 43 -46.60 -29.51 -0.33
C LEU A 43 -46.16 -28.09 0.01
N VAL A 44 -45.96 -27.75 1.29
CA VAL A 44 -45.36 -26.48 1.69
C VAL A 44 -43.93 -26.37 1.13
N ALA A 45 -43.09 -27.40 1.26
CA ALA A 45 -41.74 -27.41 0.68
C ALA A 45 -41.76 -27.24 -0.85
N CYS A 46 -42.69 -27.85 -1.57
CA CYS A 46 -42.88 -27.65 -3.01
C CYS A 46 -43.39 -26.24 -3.38
N VAL A 47 -44.09 -25.55 -2.48
CA VAL A 47 -44.47 -24.12 -2.66
C VAL A 47 -43.30 -23.20 -2.31
N TRP A 48 -42.41 -23.57 -1.39
CA TRP A 48 -41.11 -22.89 -1.20
C TRP A 48 -40.13 -23.14 -2.36
N LEU A 49 -40.34 -24.18 -3.16
CA LEU A 49 -39.70 -24.42 -4.46
C LEU A 49 -40.40 -23.68 -5.63
N THR A 50 -41.30 -22.72 -5.36
CA THR A 50 -41.79 -21.83 -6.42
C THR A 50 -40.63 -21.04 -7.02
N LEU A 51 -40.53 -21.07 -8.35
CA LEU A 51 -39.53 -20.33 -9.12
C LEU A 51 -39.58 -18.84 -8.78
N SER A 52 -38.66 -18.42 -7.92
CA SER A 52 -38.17 -17.05 -7.82
C SER A 52 -36.76 -17.01 -8.40
N ALA A 53 -36.66 -17.25 -9.72
CA ALA A 53 -35.63 -16.62 -10.53
C ALA A 53 -35.96 -15.11 -10.59
N ARG A 54 -35.79 -14.44 -9.45
CA ARG A 54 -35.91 -13.00 -9.32
C ARG A 54 -34.70 -12.38 -10.00
N ALA A 55 -34.88 -11.22 -10.62
CA ALA A 55 -33.75 -10.34 -10.84
C ALA A 55 -33.14 -10.02 -9.47
N GLU A 56 -31.85 -10.27 -9.32
CA GLU A 56 -31.14 -10.07 -8.05
C GLU A 56 -30.61 -8.63 -7.96
N ILE A 57 -30.43 -7.99 -9.13
CA ILE A 57 -30.27 -6.54 -9.26
C ILE A 57 -31.65 -5.87 -9.39
N ILE A 58 -31.87 -4.83 -8.60
CA ILE A 58 -33.12 -4.07 -8.52
C ILE A 58 -32.84 -2.65 -9.01
N LEU A 59 -33.67 -2.19 -9.96
CA LEU A 59 -33.68 -0.81 -10.41
C LEU A 59 -34.58 0.02 -9.47
N GLN A 60 -33.99 1.03 -8.83
CA GLN A 60 -34.71 1.98 -7.97
C GLN A 60 -34.59 3.40 -8.53
N ARG A 61 -35.69 4.16 -8.46
CA ARG A 61 -35.69 5.59 -8.79
C ARG A 61 -35.29 6.40 -7.57
N ILE A 62 -34.42 7.37 -7.77
CA ILE A 62 -34.16 8.45 -6.82
C ILE A 62 -34.52 9.74 -7.55
N ASP A 63 -35.66 10.32 -7.19
CA ASP A 63 -36.08 11.63 -7.67
C ASP A 63 -35.22 12.71 -6.99
N THR A 64 -34.66 13.64 -7.78
CA THR A 64 -33.85 14.76 -7.30
C THR A 64 -34.27 16.05 -8.00
N ASP A 65 -33.91 17.21 -7.45
CA ASP A 65 -34.18 18.53 -8.02
C ASP A 65 -33.57 18.72 -9.42
N ARG A 66 -32.64 17.85 -9.82
CA ARG A 66 -31.95 17.85 -11.12
C ARG A 66 -32.42 16.72 -12.05
N GLY A 67 -33.50 16.01 -11.68
CA GLY A 67 -34.10 14.89 -12.42
C GLY A 67 -33.91 13.53 -11.74
N VAL A 68 -34.30 12.46 -12.43
CA VAL A 68 -34.25 11.09 -11.90
C VAL A 68 -32.85 10.51 -12.03
N VAL A 69 -32.32 9.97 -10.92
CA VAL A 69 -31.16 9.08 -10.87
C VAL A 69 -31.66 7.64 -10.74
N ILE A 70 -31.07 6.69 -11.48
CA ILE A 70 -31.38 5.27 -11.33
C ILE A 70 -30.31 4.59 -10.48
N LEU A 71 -30.72 4.01 -9.36
CA LEU A 71 -29.89 3.17 -8.50
C LEU A 71 -30.01 1.70 -8.93
N LEU A 72 -28.87 1.05 -9.19
CA LEU A 72 -28.76 -0.40 -9.34
C LEU A 72 -28.36 -1.02 -7.98
N LYS A 73 -29.30 -1.68 -7.30
CA LYS A 73 -29.12 -2.22 -5.94
C LYS A 73 -29.22 -3.75 -5.90
N GLY A 74 -28.32 -4.42 -5.19
CA GLY A 74 -28.28 -5.89 -5.09
C GLY A 74 -27.16 -6.51 -5.92
N ALA A 75 -27.20 -7.83 -6.16
CA ALA A 75 -26.15 -8.53 -6.90
C ALA A 75 -26.57 -8.81 -8.36
N PHE A 76 -25.61 -8.83 -9.28
CA PHE A 76 -25.85 -9.17 -10.68
C PHE A 76 -26.01 -10.68 -10.83
N ALA A 77 -27.20 -11.15 -11.19
CA ALA A 77 -27.49 -12.54 -11.53
C ALA A 77 -27.41 -12.79 -13.04
N LEU A 78 -27.17 -14.04 -13.43
CA LEU A 78 -27.14 -14.47 -14.84
C LEU A 78 -28.54 -14.45 -15.49
N ALA A 79 -29.60 -14.34 -14.68
CA ALA A 79 -31.00 -14.30 -15.12
C ALA A 79 -31.60 -12.88 -15.17
N ASP A 80 -30.81 -11.85 -14.85
CA ASP A 80 -31.25 -10.45 -14.96
C ASP A 80 -31.47 -10.04 -16.42
N ASP A 81 -32.28 -8.99 -16.64
CA ASP A 81 -32.47 -8.37 -17.96
C ASP A 81 -31.84 -6.97 -18.01
N PRO A 82 -30.63 -6.81 -18.59
CA PRO A 82 -30.02 -5.51 -18.85
C PRO A 82 -30.91 -4.54 -19.65
N GLN A 83 -31.82 -5.02 -20.50
CA GLN A 83 -32.74 -4.17 -21.25
C GLN A 83 -33.86 -3.59 -20.37
N ALA A 84 -34.04 -4.06 -19.13
CA ALA A 84 -34.89 -3.40 -18.15
C ALA A 84 -34.40 -1.97 -17.86
N LEU A 85 -33.07 -1.76 -17.79
CA LEU A 85 -32.50 -0.43 -17.61
C LEU A 85 -32.80 0.49 -18.79
N ALA A 86 -32.75 -0.02 -20.03
CA ALA A 86 -33.10 0.77 -21.22
C ALA A 86 -34.58 1.21 -21.23
N ARG A 87 -35.49 0.31 -20.80
CA ARG A 87 -36.92 0.65 -20.64
C ARG A 87 -37.14 1.67 -19.52
N GLU A 88 -36.42 1.51 -18.41
CA GLU A 88 -36.52 2.39 -17.23
C GLU A 88 -35.99 3.80 -17.50
N VAL A 89 -34.83 3.91 -18.16
CA VAL A 89 -34.28 5.18 -18.68
C VAL A 89 -35.24 5.85 -19.67
N SER A 90 -35.87 5.06 -20.56
CA SER A 90 -36.85 5.59 -21.53
C SER A 90 -38.13 6.10 -20.86
N ALA A 91 -38.53 5.52 -19.72
CA ALA A 91 -39.72 5.91 -18.97
C ALA A 91 -39.48 7.10 -18.01
N THR A 92 -38.24 7.32 -17.56
CA THR A 92 -37.87 8.36 -16.58
C THR A 92 -37.10 9.54 -17.16
N GLY A 93 -36.50 9.37 -18.34
CA GLY A 93 -35.57 10.35 -18.92
C GLY A 93 -34.19 10.41 -18.26
N ALA A 94 -33.93 9.53 -17.27
CA ALA A 94 -32.73 9.55 -16.42
C ALA A 94 -31.41 9.62 -17.22
N LYS A 95 -30.46 10.41 -16.70
CA LYS A 95 -29.12 10.62 -17.30
C LYS A 95 -27.96 10.16 -16.41
N VAL A 96 -28.22 9.95 -15.13
CA VAL A 96 -27.23 9.55 -14.13
C VAL A 96 -27.66 8.22 -13.50
N ILE A 97 -26.69 7.35 -13.25
CA ILE A 97 -26.85 6.13 -12.48
C ILE A 97 -25.91 6.10 -11.28
N THR A 98 -26.30 5.36 -10.25
CA THR A 98 -25.48 5.03 -9.07
C THR A 98 -25.69 3.56 -8.73
N PHE A 99 -24.82 2.98 -7.89
CA PHE A 99 -24.86 1.56 -7.54
C PHE A 99 -24.82 1.35 -6.03
N ASP A 100 -25.44 0.26 -5.58
CA ASP A 100 -25.37 -0.27 -4.23
C ASP A 100 -25.33 -1.81 -4.29
N SER A 101 -24.17 -2.33 -4.68
CA SER A 101 -23.99 -3.68 -5.20
C SER A 101 -22.66 -4.31 -4.78
N ASP A 102 -22.77 -5.54 -4.23
CA ASP A 102 -21.66 -6.45 -3.95
C ASP A 102 -21.04 -7.10 -5.22
N GLY A 103 -21.51 -6.71 -6.42
CA GLY A 103 -21.12 -7.32 -7.68
C GLY A 103 -21.92 -8.60 -7.96
N GLY A 104 -21.25 -9.72 -8.22
CA GLY A 104 -21.90 -10.96 -8.64
C GLY A 104 -21.40 -11.47 -10.00
N ASN A 105 -22.32 -11.83 -10.90
CA ASN A 105 -22.01 -12.41 -12.20
C ASN A 105 -21.36 -11.39 -13.16
N VAL A 106 -20.09 -11.63 -13.49
CA VAL A 106 -19.27 -10.80 -14.39
C VAL A 106 -19.92 -10.58 -15.76
N VAL A 107 -20.54 -11.60 -16.36
CA VAL A 107 -21.14 -11.50 -17.71
C VAL A 107 -22.39 -10.61 -17.68
N SER A 108 -23.22 -10.75 -16.66
CA SER A 108 -24.38 -9.87 -16.43
C SER A 108 -23.95 -8.42 -16.21
N ALA A 109 -22.98 -8.17 -15.33
CA ALA A 109 -22.48 -6.82 -15.06
C ALA A 109 -21.85 -6.15 -16.31
N ILE A 110 -21.10 -6.90 -17.13
CA ILE A 110 -20.61 -6.42 -18.43
C ILE A 110 -21.77 -6.09 -19.39
N ALA A 111 -22.83 -6.91 -19.40
CA ALA A 111 -24.01 -6.66 -20.24
C ALA A 111 -24.77 -5.39 -19.80
N TYR A 112 -24.94 -5.17 -18.49
CA TYR A 112 -25.43 -3.89 -17.94
C TYR A 112 -24.53 -2.72 -18.35
N GLY A 113 -23.20 -2.84 -18.17
CA GLY A 113 -22.24 -1.82 -18.57
C GLY A 113 -22.29 -1.45 -20.06
N ARG A 114 -22.54 -2.43 -20.95
CA ARG A 114 -22.78 -2.19 -22.38
C ARG A 114 -24.09 -1.45 -22.66
N VAL A 115 -25.16 -1.75 -21.93
CA VAL A 115 -26.44 -1.02 -22.04
C VAL A 115 -26.26 0.43 -21.55
N ILE A 116 -25.63 0.61 -20.38
CA ILE A 116 -25.25 1.92 -19.81
C ILE A 116 -24.48 2.76 -20.85
N ARG A 117 -23.51 2.16 -21.54
CA ARG A 117 -22.75 2.79 -22.62
C ARG A 117 -23.62 3.20 -23.81
N SER A 118 -24.48 2.29 -24.29
CA SER A 118 -25.36 2.55 -25.45
C SER A 118 -26.41 3.63 -25.21
N LEU A 119 -26.81 3.85 -23.96
CA LEU A 119 -27.77 4.87 -23.55
C LEU A 119 -27.12 6.24 -23.27
N GLY A 120 -25.78 6.33 -23.32
CA GLY A 120 -25.03 7.56 -23.07
C GLY A 120 -25.14 8.07 -21.63
N LEU A 121 -25.33 7.17 -20.66
CA LEU A 121 -25.51 7.53 -19.25
C LEU A 121 -24.19 7.95 -18.59
N SER A 122 -24.30 8.78 -17.56
CA SER A 122 -23.22 9.11 -16.62
C SER A 122 -23.31 8.24 -15.37
N SER A 123 -22.19 7.82 -14.77
CA SER A 123 -22.17 7.14 -13.47
C SER A 123 -21.60 8.04 -12.38
N PHE A 124 -22.24 8.00 -11.22
CA PHE A 124 -21.80 8.69 -10.00
C PHE A 124 -21.81 7.70 -8.84
N GLN A 125 -20.65 7.42 -8.25
CA GLN A 125 -20.53 6.52 -7.09
C GLN A 125 -20.05 7.26 -5.84
N PRO A 126 -20.94 7.61 -4.89
CA PRO A 126 -20.55 8.17 -3.61
C PRO A 126 -19.98 7.09 -2.67
N ARG A 127 -19.27 7.47 -1.61
CA ARG A 127 -18.85 6.53 -0.54
C ARG A 127 -20.00 5.96 0.27
N ALA A 128 -21.16 6.62 0.25
CA ALA A 128 -22.34 6.23 1.01
C ALA A 128 -23.03 4.95 0.49
N THR A 129 -22.74 4.51 -0.75
CA THR A 129 -23.23 3.26 -1.33
C THR A 129 -22.07 2.48 -1.96
N GLN A 130 -22.17 1.15 -1.99
CA GLN A 130 -21.05 0.30 -2.42
C GLN A 130 -21.13 -0.08 -3.91
N CYS A 131 -19.98 -0.14 -4.58
CA CYS A 131 -19.88 -0.77 -5.89
C CYS A 131 -18.59 -1.58 -5.98
N VAL A 132 -18.70 -2.89 -5.74
CA VAL A 132 -17.54 -3.78 -5.63
C VAL A 132 -17.61 -4.96 -6.59
N SER A 133 -16.48 -5.65 -6.79
CA SER A 133 -16.42 -6.87 -7.60
C SER A 133 -16.92 -6.59 -9.02
N ALA A 134 -17.82 -7.42 -9.56
CA ALA A 134 -18.42 -7.22 -10.88
C ALA A 134 -19.14 -5.85 -11.05
N CYS A 135 -19.58 -5.18 -9.98
CA CYS A 135 -20.21 -3.86 -10.09
C CYS A 135 -19.27 -2.83 -10.74
N ALA A 136 -17.97 -2.89 -10.45
CA ALA A 136 -16.98 -2.01 -11.06
C ALA A 136 -16.98 -2.08 -12.60
N LEU A 137 -17.30 -3.26 -13.17
CA LEU A 137 -17.44 -3.45 -14.61
C LEU A 137 -18.72 -2.77 -15.15
N ALA A 138 -19.84 -2.83 -14.43
CA ALA A 138 -21.04 -2.09 -14.82
C ALA A 138 -20.83 -0.56 -14.72
N PHE A 139 -20.17 -0.10 -13.66
CA PHE A 139 -19.87 1.32 -13.41
C PHE A 139 -19.04 1.97 -14.54
N VAL A 140 -18.02 1.28 -15.06
CA VAL A 140 -17.18 1.82 -16.15
C VAL A 140 -17.89 1.87 -17.51
N GLY A 141 -19.09 1.31 -17.61
CA GLY A 141 -19.95 1.43 -18.80
C GLY A 141 -20.34 2.87 -19.16
N ALA A 142 -20.42 3.77 -18.18
CA ALA A 142 -20.89 5.13 -18.40
C ALA A 142 -19.90 6.01 -19.20
N VAL A 143 -20.42 6.98 -19.95
CA VAL A 143 -19.60 7.86 -20.81
C VAL A 143 -18.90 8.97 -20.03
N ILE A 144 -19.52 9.44 -18.94
CA ILE A 144 -18.93 10.29 -17.91
C ILE A 144 -18.99 9.51 -16.61
N ARG A 145 -17.88 9.47 -15.86
CA ARG A 145 -17.67 8.57 -14.73
C ARG A 145 -17.05 9.32 -13.57
N HIS A 146 -17.82 9.50 -12.51
CA HIS A 146 -17.36 10.11 -11.25
C HIS A 146 -17.50 9.10 -10.11
N ALA A 147 -16.46 8.98 -9.29
CA ALA A 147 -16.46 8.16 -8.09
C ALA A 147 -15.71 8.90 -6.99
N GLU A 148 -16.25 8.89 -5.78
CA GLU A 148 -15.51 9.34 -4.61
C GLU A 148 -14.36 8.36 -4.29
N PRO A 149 -13.19 8.83 -3.83
CA PRO A 149 -12.02 7.96 -3.62
C PRO A 149 -12.34 6.81 -2.67
N GLY A 150 -12.23 5.56 -3.14
CA GLY A 150 -12.53 4.36 -2.37
C GLY A 150 -13.98 3.86 -2.45
N SER A 151 -14.86 4.43 -3.27
CA SER A 151 -16.23 3.91 -3.46
C SER A 151 -16.34 2.75 -4.47
N ILE A 152 -15.30 2.55 -5.29
CA ILE A 152 -15.17 1.40 -6.22
C ILE A 152 -14.17 0.39 -5.65
N GLY A 153 -14.57 -0.88 -5.55
CA GLY A 153 -13.71 -1.98 -5.10
C GLY A 153 -13.52 -3.09 -6.13
N VAL A 154 -12.29 -3.60 -6.26
CA VAL A 154 -11.93 -4.69 -7.19
C VAL A 154 -11.28 -5.87 -6.47
N HIS A 155 -11.47 -7.08 -6.98
CA HIS A 155 -10.83 -8.33 -6.51
C HIS A 155 -10.91 -9.44 -7.57
N GLN A 156 -10.31 -10.61 -7.30
CA GLN A 156 -10.33 -11.74 -8.22
C GLN A 156 -11.73 -12.36 -8.27
N SER A 157 -12.53 -11.94 -9.26
CA SER A 157 -13.81 -12.56 -9.57
C SER A 157 -13.67 -14.07 -9.72
N SER A 158 -14.49 -14.83 -8.98
CA SER A 158 -14.56 -16.28 -9.13
C SER A 158 -15.15 -16.61 -10.51
N PHE A 159 -14.31 -17.16 -11.39
CA PHE A 159 -14.71 -17.59 -12.73
C PHE A 159 -15.59 -18.84 -12.65
N SER A 160 -16.87 -18.63 -12.34
CA SER A 160 -17.85 -19.68 -12.05
C SER A 160 -18.28 -20.45 -13.30
N ALA A 161 -17.38 -21.30 -13.80
CA ALA A 161 -17.75 -22.43 -14.62
C ALA A 161 -18.57 -23.41 -13.78
N ASN A 162 -19.89 -23.23 -13.74
CA ASN A 162 -20.83 -24.14 -13.06
C ASN A 162 -21.04 -25.44 -13.86
N ALA A 163 -19.94 -26.12 -14.13
CA ALA A 163 -19.83 -27.46 -14.70
C ALA A 163 -18.57 -28.11 -14.14
N VAL A 164 -18.57 -29.44 -13.98
CA VAL A 164 -17.35 -30.20 -13.67
C VAL A 164 -16.52 -30.28 -14.95
N LEU A 165 -15.81 -29.18 -15.26
CA LEU A 165 -14.87 -29.10 -16.37
C LEU A 165 -13.60 -29.88 -16.03
N ASP A 166 -13.01 -30.51 -17.04
CA ASP A 166 -11.63 -30.99 -16.93
C ASP A 166 -10.64 -29.82 -16.81
N GLY A 167 -9.41 -30.11 -16.36
CA GLY A 167 -8.41 -29.07 -16.10
C GLY A 167 -8.01 -28.23 -17.31
N HIS A 168 -8.11 -28.75 -18.54
CA HIS A 168 -7.81 -27.97 -19.75
C HIS A 168 -8.98 -27.05 -20.11
N THR A 169 -10.21 -27.56 -20.07
CA THR A 169 -11.41 -26.75 -20.36
C THR A 169 -11.64 -25.69 -19.28
N ALA A 170 -11.31 -25.96 -18.01
CA ALA A 170 -11.33 -24.97 -16.94
C ALA A 170 -10.31 -23.83 -17.17
N VAL A 171 -9.06 -24.15 -17.52
CA VAL A 171 -8.04 -23.14 -17.86
C VAL A 171 -8.44 -22.33 -19.10
N ALA A 172 -8.98 -22.98 -20.13
CA ALA A 172 -9.47 -22.30 -21.33
C ALA A 172 -10.62 -21.33 -21.02
N ALA A 173 -11.58 -21.71 -20.16
CA ALA A 173 -12.67 -20.84 -19.73
C ALA A 173 -12.17 -19.61 -18.94
N VAL A 174 -11.20 -19.80 -18.04
CA VAL A 174 -10.54 -18.69 -17.31
C VAL A 174 -9.81 -17.74 -18.25
N GLN A 175 -9.05 -18.27 -19.22
CA GLN A 175 -8.35 -17.47 -20.23
C GLN A 175 -9.33 -16.69 -21.11
N GLN A 176 -10.41 -17.33 -21.57
CA GLN A 176 -11.44 -16.71 -22.40
C GLN A 176 -12.18 -15.60 -21.64
N MET A 177 -12.56 -15.81 -20.38
CA MET A 177 -13.21 -14.79 -19.56
C MET A 177 -12.27 -13.63 -19.25
N THR A 178 -10.98 -13.91 -18.95
CA THR A 178 -9.96 -12.87 -18.75
C THR A 178 -9.82 -11.99 -20.00
N ALA A 179 -9.73 -12.59 -21.19
CA ALA A 179 -9.67 -11.87 -22.45
C ALA A 179 -10.94 -11.04 -22.72
N GLN A 180 -12.13 -11.54 -22.36
CA GLN A 180 -13.39 -10.79 -22.47
C GLN A 180 -13.41 -9.56 -21.55
N ILE A 181 -12.94 -9.68 -20.30
CA ILE A 181 -12.85 -8.53 -19.39
C ILE A 181 -11.82 -7.51 -19.92
N MET A 182 -10.63 -7.94 -20.35
CA MET A 182 -9.62 -7.03 -20.93
C MET A 182 -10.17 -6.28 -22.15
N THR A 183 -10.87 -6.98 -23.05
CA THR A 183 -11.51 -6.38 -24.23
C THR A 183 -12.56 -5.35 -23.82
N TYR A 184 -13.41 -5.70 -22.85
CA TYR A 184 -14.43 -4.80 -22.33
C TYR A 184 -13.85 -3.53 -21.67
N LEU A 185 -12.80 -3.66 -20.86
CA LEU A 185 -12.12 -2.51 -20.24
C LEU A 185 -11.55 -1.56 -21.31
N LEU A 186 -10.93 -2.10 -22.37
CA LEU A 186 -10.43 -1.30 -23.49
C LEU A 186 -11.56 -0.56 -24.23
N GLU A 187 -12.67 -1.25 -24.54
CA GLU A 187 -13.86 -0.62 -25.15
C GLU A 187 -14.48 0.47 -24.25
N MET A 188 -14.38 0.34 -22.94
CA MET A 188 -14.86 1.34 -21.98
C MET A 188 -13.89 2.50 -21.74
N GLY A 189 -12.65 2.41 -22.22
CA GLY A 189 -11.61 3.43 -21.98
C GLY A 189 -11.03 3.35 -20.58
N VAL A 190 -10.73 2.13 -20.12
CA VAL A 190 -10.09 1.79 -18.84
C VAL A 190 -8.77 1.06 -19.13
N ASP A 191 -7.71 1.34 -18.37
CA ASP A 191 -6.44 0.61 -18.51
C ASP A 191 -6.61 -0.85 -18.04
N PRO A 192 -6.28 -1.87 -18.86
CA PRO A 192 -6.29 -3.27 -18.46
C PRO A 192 -5.45 -3.61 -17.22
N LYS A 193 -4.52 -2.74 -16.79
CA LYS A 193 -3.87 -2.84 -15.47
C LYS A 193 -4.87 -2.92 -14.32
N LEU A 194 -6.07 -2.35 -14.44
CA LEU A 194 -7.13 -2.52 -13.45
C LEU A 194 -7.49 -4.00 -13.24
N LEU A 195 -7.53 -4.80 -14.32
CA LEU A 195 -7.74 -6.24 -14.20
C LEU A 195 -6.53 -6.94 -13.58
N GLN A 196 -5.31 -6.49 -13.86
CA GLN A 196 -4.12 -7.03 -13.19
C GLN A 196 -4.16 -6.76 -11.68
N LEU A 197 -4.55 -5.56 -11.25
CA LEU A 197 -4.79 -5.22 -9.85
C LEU A 197 -5.90 -6.10 -9.25
N SER A 198 -7.04 -6.20 -9.94
CA SER A 198 -8.17 -7.06 -9.54
C SER A 198 -7.74 -8.51 -9.31
N LEU A 199 -7.01 -9.10 -10.26
CA LEU A 199 -6.52 -10.49 -10.18
C LEU A 199 -5.42 -10.71 -9.14
N SER A 200 -4.78 -9.65 -8.63
CA SER A 200 -3.78 -9.73 -7.56
C SER A 200 -4.38 -9.74 -6.14
N VAL A 201 -5.70 -9.54 -6.03
CA VAL A 201 -6.44 -9.44 -4.77
C VAL A 201 -7.33 -10.67 -4.65
N ALA A 202 -7.21 -11.43 -3.57
CA ALA A 202 -7.85 -12.75 -3.45
C ALA A 202 -9.39 -12.69 -3.47
N PRO A 203 -10.12 -13.77 -3.87
CA PRO A 203 -11.58 -13.78 -3.98
C PRO A 203 -12.39 -13.49 -2.69
N ASN A 204 -11.71 -13.39 -1.55
CA ASN A 204 -12.26 -13.13 -0.22
C ASN A 204 -11.73 -11.81 0.38
N ASP A 205 -11.05 -10.98 -0.41
CA ASP A 205 -10.46 -9.69 -0.03
C ASP A 205 -10.91 -8.61 -1.03
N MET A 206 -10.82 -7.32 -0.67
CA MET A 206 -11.38 -6.23 -1.49
C MET A 206 -10.46 -5.01 -1.55
N ARG A 207 -9.99 -4.68 -2.74
CA ARG A 207 -9.16 -3.49 -3.00
C ARG A 207 -10.01 -2.31 -3.46
N TYR A 208 -10.35 -1.42 -2.54
CA TYR A 208 -10.99 -0.14 -2.84
C TYR A 208 -10.00 0.84 -3.43
N LEU A 209 -10.28 1.40 -4.62
CA LEU A 209 -9.35 2.21 -5.40
C LEU A 209 -9.18 3.62 -4.82
N THR A 210 -7.95 4.11 -4.71
CA THR A 210 -7.69 5.53 -4.35
C THR A 210 -7.99 6.47 -5.52
N ALA A 211 -8.07 7.79 -5.26
CA ALA A 211 -8.24 8.81 -6.29
C ALA A 211 -7.19 8.69 -7.41
N ALA A 212 -5.93 8.47 -7.03
CA ALA A 212 -4.82 8.32 -7.96
C ALA A 212 -4.93 7.03 -8.81
N GLU A 213 -5.46 5.94 -8.26
CA GLU A 213 -5.70 4.70 -9.02
C GLU A 213 -6.94 4.79 -9.92
N MET A 214 -7.95 5.55 -9.52
CA MET A 214 -9.11 5.86 -10.35
C MET A 214 -8.72 6.72 -11.57
N ASP A 215 -7.73 7.61 -11.41
CA ASP A 215 -7.11 8.39 -12.48
C ASP A 215 -6.14 7.56 -13.34
N GLU A 216 -5.16 6.89 -12.72
CA GLU A 216 -4.13 6.07 -13.39
C GLU A 216 -4.75 5.01 -14.32
N TYR A 217 -5.81 4.34 -13.87
CA TYR A 217 -6.49 3.31 -14.66
C TYR A 217 -7.66 3.84 -15.49
N ASN A 218 -7.90 5.16 -15.52
CA ASN A 218 -9.04 5.80 -16.19
C ASN A 218 -10.38 5.15 -15.78
N VAL A 219 -10.61 4.94 -14.48
CA VAL A 219 -11.88 4.44 -13.91
C VAL A 219 -12.90 5.59 -13.82
N THR A 220 -12.43 6.78 -13.44
CA THR A 220 -13.14 8.06 -13.59
C THR A 220 -12.74 8.74 -14.90
N ALA A 221 -13.67 9.43 -15.56
CA ALA A 221 -13.44 10.08 -16.85
C ALA A 221 -14.52 11.13 -17.18
N GLY A 222 -14.19 12.09 -18.04
CA GLY A 222 -15.17 12.95 -18.73
C GLY A 222 -15.23 14.42 -18.31
N LEU A 223 -14.52 14.83 -17.25
CA LEU A 223 -14.51 16.24 -16.80
C LEU A 223 -13.54 17.16 -17.58
N GLN A 224 -12.56 16.59 -18.29
CA GLN A 224 -11.49 17.38 -18.94
C GLN A 224 -11.86 18.04 -20.28
N ASN A 225 -13.00 17.71 -20.90
CA ASN A 225 -13.35 18.13 -22.27
C ASN A 225 -14.69 18.88 -22.34
N ALA A 226 -14.85 19.93 -21.53
CA ALA A 226 -16.05 20.78 -21.53
C ALA A 226 -15.76 22.28 -21.31
N VAL A 227 -14.59 22.78 -21.74
CA VAL A 227 -14.29 24.23 -21.77
C VAL A 227 -13.95 24.68 -23.19
N PRO A 228 -14.95 25.09 -24.00
CA PRO A 228 -14.73 25.88 -25.20
C PRO A 228 -14.43 27.33 -24.76
N GLU A 229 -13.15 27.70 -24.76
CA GLU A 229 -12.71 29.06 -24.44
C GLU A 229 -13.04 30.01 -25.61
N THR A 230 -14.27 30.52 -25.71
CA THR A 230 -14.59 31.64 -26.61
C THR A 230 -15.94 32.34 -26.33
N LEU A 231 -15.88 33.68 -26.29
CA LEU A 231 -16.95 34.68 -26.47
C LEU A 231 -17.96 34.89 -25.30
N PRO A 232 -18.58 36.10 -25.21
CA PRO A 232 -18.75 36.75 -23.91
C PRO A 232 -20.19 37.06 -23.47
N ASP A 233 -20.29 37.42 -22.19
CA ASP A 233 -21.28 38.29 -21.53
C ASP A 233 -22.68 38.42 -22.16
N THR A 234 -23.67 37.82 -21.48
CA THR A 234 -24.94 38.52 -21.23
C THR A 234 -25.44 38.18 -19.83
N THR A 235 -25.46 39.21 -18.97
CA THR A 235 -26.08 39.25 -17.65
C THR A 235 -27.42 38.50 -17.50
N MET A 236 -27.62 37.85 -16.34
CA MET A 236 -28.80 38.10 -15.49
C MET A 236 -28.49 37.77 -14.02
N THR A 237 -29.01 38.59 -13.11
CA THR A 237 -28.80 38.55 -11.65
C THR A 237 -29.87 37.67 -10.94
N PRO A 238 -29.68 37.32 -9.65
CA PRO A 238 -30.34 36.16 -9.03
C PRO A 238 -31.72 36.43 -8.42
N SER A 239 -32.35 35.34 -7.97
CA SER A 239 -33.46 35.35 -7.01
C SER A 239 -33.30 34.20 -6.01
N ASP A 240 -33.25 34.52 -4.70
CA ASP A 240 -33.50 33.60 -3.58
C ASP A 240 -34.93 32.99 -3.67
N GLU A 241 -35.41 32.00 -2.91
CA GLU A 241 -35.16 31.44 -1.56
C GLU A 241 -35.70 29.96 -1.59
N THR A 242 -35.42 28.96 -0.73
CA THR A 242 -34.50 28.64 0.41
C THR A 242 -34.55 27.09 0.58
N THR A 243 -33.65 26.31 1.20
CA THR A 243 -32.34 26.45 1.88
C THR A 243 -31.57 25.11 1.70
N ALA A 244 -30.31 24.99 2.15
CA ALA A 244 -29.63 23.71 2.39
C ALA A 244 -29.25 23.54 3.87
N HIS A 245 -29.18 22.30 4.37
CA HIS A 245 -28.48 22.00 5.62
C HIS A 245 -27.01 21.74 5.31
N GLU A 246 -26.18 22.75 5.57
CA GLU A 246 -24.73 22.68 5.43
C GLU A 246 -24.15 21.87 6.60
N GLU A 247 -23.48 20.74 6.31
CA GLU A 247 -22.44 20.26 7.21
C GLU A 247 -21.24 21.20 7.03
N GLU A 248 -21.06 22.16 7.94
CA GLU A 248 -19.94 23.10 7.91
C GLU A 248 -18.61 22.33 7.87
N GLU A 249 -17.89 22.39 6.73
CA GLU A 249 -16.53 21.88 6.58
C GLU A 249 -15.59 22.73 7.44
N ARG A 250 -15.52 22.38 8.73
CA ARG A 250 -14.92 23.22 9.78
C ARG A 250 -13.43 23.47 9.45
N PRO A 251 -13.00 24.73 9.31
CA PRO A 251 -11.66 25.04 8.82
C PRO A 251 -10.57 24.47 9.74
N LEU A 252 -9.65 23.70 9.17
CA LEU A 252 -8.56 23.01 9.88
C LEU A 252 -7.80 23.97 10.80
N THR A 253 -7.75 23.62 12.08
CA THR A 253 -7.09 24.45 13.10
C THR A 253 -5.56 24.43 12.92
N ASN A 254 -4.86 25.35 13.58
CA ASN A 254 -3.39 25.33 13.58
C ASN A 254 -2.85 24.08 14.31
N GLU A 255 -3.59 23.61 15.31
CA GLU A 255 -3.40 22.35 16.03
C GLU A 255 -3.46 21.15 15.07
N ASP A 256 -4.52 21.04 14.26
CA ASP A 256 -4.68 19.96 13.27
C ASP A 256 -3.55 19.99 12.23
N ARG A 257 -3.25 21.20 11.70
CA ARG A 257 -2.18 21.42 10.73
C ARG A 257 -0.80 21.02 11.29
N ALA A 258 -0.53 21.34 12.55
CA ALA A 258 0.73 20.99 13.22
C ALA A 258 0.84 19.48 13.51
N LEU A 259 -0.26 18.82 13.93
CA LEU A 259 -0.31 17.36 14.11
C LEU A 259 -0.10 16.62 12.78
N ALA A 260 -0.79 17.06 11.72
CA ALA A 260 -0.64 16.53 10.37
C ALA A 260 0.80 16.71 9.86
N PHE A 261 1.41 17.89 10.06
CA PHE A 261 2.80 18.16 9.71
C PHE A 261 3.78 17.22 10.45
N VAL A 262 3.61 16.99 11.75
CA VAL A 262 4.48 16.09 12.53
C VAL A 262 4.29 14.62 12.14
N SER A 263 3.07 14.21 11.78
CA SER A 263 2.82 12.87 11.21
C SER A 263 3.56 12.70 9.87
N ALA A 264 3.42 13.67 8.96
CA ALA A 264 4.09 13.69 7.66
C ALA A 264 5.63 13.74 7.80
N TYR A 265 6.15 14.48 8.78
CA TYR A 265 7.58 14.54 9.12
C TYR A 265 8.14 13.16 9.46
N TYR A 266 7.50 12.40 10.36
CA TYR A 266 7.95 11.05 10.72
C TYR A 266 7.65 9.99 9.65
N GLN A 267 6.63 10.20 8.81
CA GLN A 267 6.42 9.39 7.61
C GLN A 267 7.57 9.60 6.62
N ALA A 268 7.89 10.84 6.26
CA ALA A 268 8.98 11.18 5.35
C ALA A 268 10.35 10.71 5.88
N TRP A 269 10.60 10.83 7.18
CA TRP A 269 11.83 10.33 7.82
C TRP A 269 11.96 8.79 7.81
N SER A 270 10.87 8.08 7.53
CA SER A 270 10.82 6.62 7.32
C SER A 270 10.93 6.21 5.84
N LEU A 271 11.07 7.17 4.91
CA LEU A 271 11.33 6.89 3.49
C LEU A 271 12.83 6.73 3.21
N GLY A 272 13.16 6.47 1.95
CA GLY A 272 14.52 6.50 1.42
C GLY A 272 15.22 7.84 1.66
N ASN A 273 16.55 7.84 1.53
CA ASN A 273 17.38 9.00 1.89
C ASN A 273 17.09 10.23 1.02
N ALA A 274 16.79 10.06 -0.26
CA ALA A 274 16.49 11.17 -1.16
C ALA A 274 15.15 11.85 -0.79
N GLU A 275 14.10 11.05 -0.64
CA GLU A 275 12.73 11.49 -0.31
C GLU A 275 12.68 12.15 1.07
N ALA A 276 13.35 11.53 2.05
CA ALA A 276 13.47 12.07 3.40
C ALA A 276 14.18 13.45 3.40
N LEU A 277 15.29 13.59 2.66
CA LEU A 277 16.04 14.85 2.63
C LEU A 277 15.33 15.97 1.86
N VAL A 278 14.59 15.65 0.79
CA VAL A 278 13.70 16.61 0.09
C VAL A 278 12.61 17.13 1.02
N PHE A 279 12.07 16.31 1.92
CA PHE A 279 11.18 16.80 2.98
C PHE A 279 11.94 17.66 4.00
N MET A 280 13.13 17.24 4.44
CA MET A 280 13.85 17.92 5.52
C MET A 280 14.38 19.31 5.15
N ASP A 281 14.87 19.59 3.93
CA ASP A 281 15.34 20.95 3.61
C ASP A 281 14.21 21.99 3.67
N ARG A 282 13.01 21.65 3.19
CA ARG A 282 11.85 22.54 3.23
C ARG A 282 11.18 22.64 4.61
N ALA A 283 11.48 21.73 5.54
CA ALA A 283 10.75 21.60 6.80
C ALA A 283 11.12 22.61 7.91
N TYR A 284 12.25 23.32 7.81
CA TYR A 284 12.76 24.19 8.88
C TYR A 284 12.81 25.67 8.49
N ASN A 285 12.62 26.55 9.48
CA ASN A 285 12.87 27.99 9.37
C ASN A 285 14.38 28.28 9.21
N GLU A 286 14.74 29.46 8.70
CA GLU A 286 16.15 29.81 8.43
C GLU A 286 17.04 29.81 9.69
N THR A 287 16.46 30.12 10.84
CA THR A 287 17.05 29.88 12.16
C THR A 287 16.13 28.97 12.98
N VAL A 288 16.71 27.97 13.61
CA VAL A 288 16.03 26.93 14.40
C VAL A 288 16.66 26.85 15.78
N SER A 289 15.85 26.77 16.83
CA SER A 289 16.31 26.32 18.15
C SER A 289 16.43 24.79 18.15
N PHE A 290 17.64 24.30 17.87
CA PHE A 290 17.94 22.87 17.76
C PHE A 290 18.59 22.37 19.05
N TYR A 291 17.89 21.54 19.81
CA TYR A 291 18.27 21.09 21.16
C TYR A 291 18.71 22.24 22.08
N GLY A 292 17.88 23.29 22.12
CA GLY A 292 18.09 24.48 22.95
C GLY A 292 19.20 25.43 22.50
N LYS A 293 19.72 25.28 21.28
CA LYS A 293 20.77 26.17 20.73
C LYS A 293 20.34 26.72 19.36
N PRO A 294 20.47 28.03 19.10
CA PRO A 294 20.20 28.58 17.78
C PRO A 294 21.19 28.02 16.75
N ARG A 295 20.64 27.61 15.60
CA ARG A 295 21.32 27.03 14.44
C ARG A 295 20.67 27.52 13.16
N SER A 296 21.44 27.60 12.07
CA SER A 296 20.88 27.86 10.74
C SER A 296 20.21 26.61 10.17
N ARG A 297 19.27 26.78 9.23
CA ARG A 297 18.65 25.67 8.48
C ARG A 297 19.70 24.69 7.94
N ILE A 298 20.73 25.21 7.29
CA ILE A 298 21.81 24.43 6.67
C ILE A 298 22.52 23.52 7.69
N TYR A 299 22.77 24.01 8.92
CA TYR A 299 23.36 23.18 9.99
C TYR A 299 22.42 22.05 10.41
N VAL A 300 21.12 22.34 10.58
CA VAL A 300 20.14 21.32 10.99
C VAL A 300 19.99 20.27 9.90
N VAL A 301 19.85 20.67 8.63
CA VAL A 301 19.76 19.75 7.49
C VAL A 301 21.02 18.90 7.35
N ASP A 302 22.22 19.44 7.56
CA ASP A 302 23.46 18.64 7.60
C ASP A 302 23.46 17.58 8.72
N GLU A 303 23.00 17.91 9.94
CA GLU A 303 22.78 16.92 11.01
C GLU A 303 21.78 15.83 10.59
N LYS A 304 20.76 16.17 9.78
CA LYS A 304 19.86 15.18 9.16
C LYS A 304 20.57 14.32 8.12
N VAL A 305 21.38 14.89 7.22
CA VAL A 305 22.16 14.14 6.20
C VAL A 305 23.13 13.17 6.89
N LYS A 306 23.88 13.62 7.90
CA LYS A 306 24.74 12.77 8.74
C LYS A 306 23.97 11.61 9.37
N PHE A 307 22.73 11.85 9.82
CA PHE A 307 21.91 10.81 10.41
C PHE A 307 21.48 9.76 9.39
N VAL A 308 20.90 10.17 8.25
CA VAL A 308 20.41 9.22 7.22
C VAL A 308 21.54 8.43 6.57
N MET A 309 22.73 9.01 6.40
CA MET A 309 23.89 8.28 5.89
C MET A 309 24.49 7.30 6.92
N ARG A 310 24.29 7.52 8.23
CA ARG A 310 24.67 6.57 9.29
C ARG A 310 23.64 5.45 9.47
N TRP A 311 22.38 5.71 9.10
CA TRP A 311 21.22 4.86 9.30
C TRP A 311 20.29 4.93 8.08
N PRO A 312 20.66 4.35 6.92
CA PRO A 312 19.90 4.48 5.67
C PRO A 312 18.52 3.82 5.72
N VAL A 313 18.37 2.67 6.39
CA VAL A 313 17.08 1.99 6.57
C VAL A 313 16.47 2.40 7.90
N ARG A 314 15.25 2.97 7.88
CA ARG A 314 14.58 3.58 9.04
C ARG A 314 13.08 3.32 9.05
N ALA A 315 12.52 3.13 10.25
CA ALA A 315 11.09 3.28 10.52
C ALA A 315 10.92 4.11 11.80
N TYR A 316 10.10 5.15 11.75
CA TYR A 316 9.72 5.98 12.88
C TYR A 316 8.20 6.03 13.00
N ASN A 317 7.65 5.69 14.15
CA ASN A 317 6.21 5.79 14.39
C ASN A 317 5.88 6.48 15.71
N VAL A 318 5.15 7.60 15.62
CA VAL A 318 4.60 8.30 16.78
C VAL A 318 3.62 7.36 17.47
N LYS A 319 3.81 7.12 18.76
CA LYS A 319 3.01 6.17 19.52
C LYS A 319 1.57 6.72 19.67
N PRO A 320 0.54 5.97 19.22
CA PRO A 320 -0.85 6.43 19.28
C PRO A 320 -1.26 6.92 20.68
N GLY A 321 -2.02 8.02 20.72
CA GLY A 321 -2.47 8.65 21.97
C GLY A 321 -1.39 9.39 22.77
N THR A 322 -0.12 9.42 22.32
CA THR A 322 0.94 10.19 23.01
C THR A 322 1.21 11.57 22.42
N ALA A 323 0.73 11.84 21.22
CA ALA A 323 0.87 13.14 20.57
C ALA A 323 -0.08 14.17 21.20
N THR A 324 0.46 15.31 21.61
CA THR A 324 -0.29 16.47 22.11
C THR A 324 0.17 17.73 21.38
N VAL A 325 -0.72 18.70 21.27
CA VAL A 325 -0.44 20.00 20.63
C VAL A 325 -1.03 21.14 21.45
N SER A 326 -0.37 22.28 21.42
CA SER A 326 -0.89 23.55 21.95
C SER A 326 -0.34 24.69 21.09
N CYS A 327 -1.22 25.50 20.48
CA CYS A 327 -0.80 26.65 19.70
C CYS A 327 -0.99 27.98 20.43
N ALA A 328 -0.02 28.87 20.23
CA ALA A 328 -0.11 30.30 20.49
C ALA A 328 0.48 31.02 19.26
N ALA A 329 1.54 31.82 19.43
CA ALA A 329 2.35 32.30 18.29
C ALA A 329 3.05 31.15 17.53
N TYR A 330 3.29 30.02 18.20
CA TYR A 330 3.80 28.78 17.62
C TYR A 330 2.97 27.60 18.13
N CYS A 331 2.85 26.54 17.34
CA CYS A 331 2.29 25.25 17.76
C CYS A 331 3.39 24.37 18.34
N VAL A 332 3.32 24.07 19.63
CA VAL A 332 4.21 23.12 20.28
C VAL A 332 3.55 21.74 20.23
N VAL A 333 4.11 20.84 19.42
CA VAL A 333 3.72 19.44 19.33
C VAL A 333 4.72 18.60 20.13
N ALA A 334 4.22 17.79 21.06
CA ALA A 334 5.02 16.88 21.87
C ALA A 334 4.48 15.45 21.77
N GLY A 335 5.33 14.46 22.00
CA GLY A 335 4.87 13.06 22.06
C GLY A 335 6.00 12.06 22.18
N ILE A 336 5.67 10.77 22.03
CA ILE A 336 6.64 9.67 22.00
C ILE A 336 6.71 9.12 20.58
N VAL A 337 7.92 8.89 20.07
CA VAL A 337 8.19 8.20 18.82
C VAL A 337 9.03 6.97 19.10
N ASP A 338 8.57 5.81 18.62
CA ASP A 338 9.36 4.58 18.59
C ASP A 338 10.11 4.51 17.25
N TRP A 339 11.37 4.09 17.27
CA TRP A 339 12.19 3.99 16.07
C TRP A 339 12.83 2.61 15.90
N TYR A 340 13.09 2.25 14.64
CA TYR A 340 14.03 1.22 14.23
C TYR A 340 14.93 1.78 13.13
N ALA A 341 16.23 1.51 13.22
CA ALA A 341 17.24 2.01 12.30
C ALA A 341 18.30 0.93 12.04
N ARG A 342 18.71 0.74 10.79
CA ARG A 342 19.70 -0.26 10.38
C ARG A 342 20.66 0.30 9.32
N ARG A 343 21.88 -0.25 9.27
CA ARG A 343 22.86 -0.01 8.20
C ARG A 343 22.70 -1.00 7.05
N ASP A 344 22.95 -0.54 5.83
CA ASP A 344 22.97 -1.43 4.65
C ASP A 344 24.25 -2.27 4.56
N VAL A 345 25.34 -1.79 5.17
CA VAL A 345 26.60 -2.53 5.30
C VAL A 345 26.99 -2.70 6.78
N GLY A 346 27.29 -3.95 7.14
CA GLY A 346 27.54 -4.39 8.52
C GLY A 346 26.26 -4.67 9.32
N TYR A 347 26.41 -5.24 10.51
CA TYR A 347 25.29 -5.72 11.35
C TYR A 347 24.71 -4.64 12.29
N GLY A 348 25.00 -3.36 12.04
CA GLY A 348 24.58 -2.26 12.90
C GLY A 348 23.07 -2.03 12.86
N VAL A 349 22.41 -2.17 14.02
CA VAL A 349 20.99 -1.85 14.27
C VAL A 349 20.88 -0.93 15.49
N SER A 350 19.82 -0.13 15.56
CA SER A 350 19.40 0.63 16.74
C SER A 350 17.87 0.70 16.77
N SER A 351 17.26 0.45 17.93
CA SER A 351 15.82 0.54 18.16
C SER A 351 15.56 1.13 19.55
N GLY A 352 14.39 1.74 19.78
CA GLY A 352 14.06 2.34 21.07
C GLY A 352 12.87 3.30 21.02
N SER A 353 12.71 4.06 22.11
CA SER A 353 11.64 5.05 22.31
C SER A 353 12.22 6.42 22.68
N ALA A 354 11.77 7.48 22.03
CA ALA A 354 12.19 8.85 22.33
C ALA A 354 10.99 9.78 22.53
N ARG A 355 11.11 10.74 23.44
CA ARG A 355 10.22 11.90 23.49
C ARG A 355 10.70 12.92 22.45
N PHE A 356 9.77 13.49 21.69
CA PHE A 356 10.04 14.61 20.80
C PHE A 356 9.30 15.87 21.27
N LEU A 357 9.84 17.02 20.87
CA LEU A 357 9.25 18.34 21.08
C LEU A 357 9.56 19.19 19.84
N ILE A 358 8.53 19.48 19.05
CA ILE A 358 8.62 20.27 17.81
C ILE A 358 7.79 21.54 18.01
N SER A 359 8.42 22.70 17.86
CA SER A 359 7.72 23.97 17.76
C SER A 359 7.60 24.33 16.27
N TRP A 360 6.37 24.34 15.78
CA TRP A 360 5.99 24.60 14.39
C TRP A 360 5.37 26.00 14.27
N ASP A 361 5.72 26.70 13.21
CA ASP A 361 5.32 28.07 12.89
C ASP A 361 4.11 28.05 11.94
N PRO A 362 2.90 28.45 12.38
CA PRO A 362 1.70 28.38 11.53
C PRO A 362 1.74 29.32 10.32
N SER A 363 2.61 30.33 10.35
CA SER A 363 2.75 31.35 9.31
C SER A 363 3.70 30.92 8.19
N THR A 364 4.86 30.33 8.54
CA THR A 364 5.83 29.81 7.56
C THR A 364 5.65 28.33 7.24
N GLN A 365 4.82 27.63 8.03
CA GLN A 365 4.54 26.19 7.99
C GLN A 365 5.78 25.31 8.25
N LYS A 366 6.72 25.81 9.07
CA LYS A 366 8.04 25.20 9.29
C LYS A 366 8.39 25.05 10.77
N ILE A 367 9.37 24.20 11.04
CA ILE A 367 9.94 23.98 12.37
C ILE A 367 10.80 25.19 12.78
N ALA A 368 10.40 25.85 13.87
CA ALA A 368 11.16 26.90 14.55
C ALA A 368 12.00 26.35 15.73
N SER A 369 11.61 25.23 16.33
CA SER A 369 12.44 24.50 17.30
C SER A 369 12.24 22.99 17.19
N GLU A 370 13.33 22.24 17.34
CA GLU A 370 13.32 20.79 17.53
C GLU A 370 14.14 20.43 18.77
N SER A 371 13.59 19.60 19.62
CA SER A 371 14.27 19.00 20.76
C SER A 371 13.70 17.59 21.02
N GLY A 372 14.37 16.83 21.89
CA GLY A 372 13.91 15.49 22.27
C GLY A 372 14.83 14.82 23.28
N GLU A 373 14.38 13.68 23.78
CA GLU A 373 15.03 12.89 24.81
C GLU A 373 14.89 11.41 24.49
N VAL A 374 15.99 10.66 24.52
CA VAL A 374 15.94 9.19 24.39
C VAL A 374 15.47 8.62 25.72
N LEU A 375 14.30 7.96 25.71
CA LEU A 375 13.70 7.37 26.90
C LEU A 375 14.22 5.96 27.15
N ASP A 376 14.41 5.19 26.07
CA ASP A 376 14.81 3.78 26.13
C ASP A 376 15.50 3.34 24.83
N VAL A 377 16.37 2.33 24.91
CA VAL A 377 17.14 1.77 23.79
C VAL A 377 17.17 0.25 23.89
N ASP A 378 16.67 -0.40 22.86
CA ASP A 378 16.64 -1.87 22.75
C ASP A 378 18.08 -2.41 22.60
N LYS A 379 18.53 -3.19 23.59
CA LYS A 379 19.85 -3.85 23.57
C LYS A 379 19.85 -4.98 22.56
N ASP A 380 20.95 -5.09 21.81
CA ASP A 380 21.21 -6.14 20.82
C ASP A 380 20.05 -6.36 19.82
N ALA A 381 19.35 -5.27 19.49
CA ALA A 381 18.14 -5.27 18.68
C ALA A 381 18.37 -5.88 17.29
N VAL A 382 17.57 -6.88 16.94
CA VAL A 382 17.56 -7.50 15.60
C VAL A 382 16.31 -7.16 14.78
N ALA A 383 15.25 -6.69 15.44
CA ALA A 383 13.91 -6.50 14.88
C ALA A 383 13.28 -5.16 15.33
N PRO A 384 12.31 -4.60 14.57
CA PRO A 384 11.59 -3.37 14.90
C PRO A 384 10.50 -3.61 15.97
N VAL A 385 10.87 -4.24 17.09
CA VAL A 385 9.92 -4.82 18.07
C VAL A 385 8.87 -3.84 18.60
N ARG A 386 9.22 -2.57 18.78
CA ARG A 386 8.29 -1.53 19.26
C ARG A 386 7.28 -1.10 18.18
N VAL A 387 7.76 -0.95 16.95
CA VAL A 387 6.92 -0.64 15.78
C VAL A 387 6.00 -1.82 15.45
N LEU A 388 6.49 -3.06 15.61
CA LEU A 388 5.69 -4.29 15.54
C LEU A 388 4.62 -4.32 16.63
N SER A 389 4.95 -4.04 17.91
CA SER A 389 3.97 -3.95 19.00
C SER A 389 2.84 -2.99 18.65
N GLN A 390 3.17 -1.77 18.20
CA GLN A 390 2.17 -0.79 17.76
C GLN A 390 1.30 -1.35 16.62
N TRP A 391 1.84 -2.14 15.68
CA TRP A 391 1.04 -2.78 14.63
C TRP A 391 0.01 -3.76 15.20
N TYR A 392 0.42 -4.65 16.12
CA TYR A 392 -0.52 -5.59 16.75
C TYR A 392 -1.55 -4.85 17.60
N ASP A 393 -1.16 -3.81 18.35
CA ASP A 393 -2.07 -2.98 19.16
C ASP A 393 -3.17 -2.35 18.28
N GLN A 394 -2.79 -1.76 17.14
CA GLN A 394 -3.75 -1.16 16.20
C GLN A 394 -4.56 -2.21 15.43
N ASN A 395 -3.97 -3.37 15.10
CA ASN A 395 -4.69 -4.47 14.46
C ASN A 395 -5.72 -5.14 15.39
N ALA A 396 -5.42 -5.25 16.68
CA ALA A 396 -6.32 -5.78 17.69
C ALA A 396 -7.56 -4.89 17.86
N VAL A 397 -7.43 -3.56 17.78
CA VAL A 397 -8.59 -2.66 17.72
C VAL A 397 -9.31 -2.83 16.38
N CYS A 398 -8.61 -2.64 15.25
CA CYS A 398 -9.18 -2.67 13.90
C CYS A 398 -9.89 -3.98 13.52
N ARG A 399 -9.55 -5.13 14.13
CA ARG A 399 -10.20 -6.42 13.90
C ARG A 399 -11.02 -6.95 15.09
N GLY A 400 -10.88 -6.38 16.28
CA GLY A 400 -11.51 -6.86 17.51
C GLY A 400 -12.72 -6.05 17.98
N THR A 401 -12.98 -4.89 17.36
CA THR A 401 -14.14 -4.03 17.64
C THR A 401 -15.16 -4.15 16.52
N VAL A 402 -16.43 -4.32 16.88
CA VAL A 402 -17.55 -4.53 15.92
C VAL A 402 -18.23 -3.20 15.55
N ASP A 403 -17.91 -2.14 16.29
CA ASP A 403 -18.40 -0.79 16.12
C ASP A 403 -17.50 0.04 15.20
N ASN A 404 -18.10 0.61 14.14
CA ASN A 404 -17.41 1.47 13.16
C ASN A 404 -17.20 2.90 13.70
N THR A 405 -16.64 3.03 14.90
CA THR A 405 -16.34 4.34 15.50
C THR A 405 -15.11 4.98 14.87
N GLU A 406 -15.00 6.31 15.01
CA GLU A 406 -13.81 7.09 14.65
C GLU A 406 -12.51 6.45 15.19
N ARG A 407 -12.56 5.91 16.41
CA ARG A 407 -11.45 5.17 17.04
C ARG A 407 -11.07 3.90 16.28
N THR A 408 -12.05 3.12 15.83
CA THR A 408 -11.83 1.89 15.05
C THR A 408 -11.23 2.22 13.68
N GLN A 409 -11.79 3.23 13.00
CA GLN A 409 -11.30 3.70 11.70
C GLN A 409 -9.86 4.24 11.80
N ALA A 410 -9.59 5.09 12.80
CA ALA A 410 -8.25 5.61 13.07
C ALA A 410 -7.25 4.47 13.33
N ALA A 411 -7.62 3.46 14.14
CA ALA A 411 -6.75 2.31 14.39
C ALA A 411 -6.46 1.52 13.10
N CYS A 412 -7.45 1.33 12.22
CA CYS A 412 -7.21 0.72 10.91
C CYS A 412 -6.24 1.54 10.05
N THR A 413 -6.41 2.87 9.98
CA THR A 413 -5.49 3.75 9.24
C THR A 413 -4.07 3.71 9.82
N TYR A 414 -3.93 3.78 11.15
CA TYR A 414 -2.62 3.68 11.80
C TYR A 414 -1.98 2.30 11.58
N ARG A 415 -2.74 1.20 11.56
CA ARG A 415 -2.23 -0.15 11.24
C ARG A 415 -1.53 -0.16 9.86
N GLU A 416 -2.17 0.38 8.82
CA GLU A 416 -1.58 0.36 7.47
C GLU A 416 -0.36 1.28 7.35
N VAL A 417 -0.38 2.46 8.00
CA VAL A 417 0.80 3.35 8.07
C VAL A 417 1.98 2.64 8.73
N ILE A 418 1.74 1.86 9.78
CA ILE A 418 2.78 1.05 10.43
C ILE A 418 3.23 -0.11 9.52
N ALA A 419 2.30 -0.79 8.85
CA ALA A 419 2.60 -1.90 7.93
C ALA A 419 3.50 -1.46 6.76
N ALA A 420 3.24 -0.28 6.19
CA ALA A 420 4.08 0.31 5.15
C ALA A 420 5.51 0.59 5.63
N LYS A 421 5.67 1.11 6.85
CA LYS A 421 6.99 1.37 7.47
C LYS A 421 7.75 0.08 7.77
N LEU A 422 7.06 -0.98 8.21
CA LEU A 422 7.66 -2.30 8.41
C LEU A 422 8.16 -2.92 7.10
N LYS A 423 7.34 -2.85 6.03
CA LYS A 423 7.73 -3.26 4.67
C LYS A 423 8.96 -2.47 4.17
N ALA A 424 8.99 -1.16 4.37
CA ALA A 424 10.14 -0.31 4.00
C ALA A 424 11.46 -0.69 4.70
N VAL A 425 11.42 -1.26 5.91
CA VAL A 425 12.62 -1.75 6.61
C VAL A 425 12.95 -3.24 6.37
N GLY A 426 12.27 -3.88 5.41
CA GLY A 426 12.53 -5.26 5.00
C GLY A 426 11.83 -6.33 5.85
N TRP A 427 10.68 -5.98 6.44
CA TRP A 427 9.81 -6.93 7.14
C TRP A 427 8.57 -7.24 6.31
N CYS A 428 8.23 -8.52 6.23
CA CYS A 428 7.12 -9.08 5.47
C CYS A 428 6.12 -9.72 6.44
N TYR A 429 4.85 -9.75 6.04
CA TYR A 429 3.80 -10.46 6.77
C TYR A 429 3.39 -11.68 5.95
N ALA A 430 3.32 -12.87 6.56
CA ALA A 430 3.20 -14.11 5.80
C ALA A 430 1.81 -14.24 5.13
N GLY A 431 1.81 -14.46 3.81
CA GLY A 431 0.59 -14.51 2.98
C GLY A 431 0.64 -15.43 1.76
N GLU A 432 1.77 -16.10 1.47
CA GLU A 432 1.90 -17.04 0.35
C GLU A 432 2.36 -18.42 0.83
N GLY A 433 1.68 -19.48 0.39
CA GLY A 433 2.17 -20.87 0.42
C GLY A 433 2.31 -21.58 1.78
N GLN A 434 2.09 -20.93 2.93
CA GLN A 434 2.25 -21.54 4.25
C GLN A 434 0.95 -21.63 5.07
N ALA A 435 0.94 -22.48 6.09
CA ALA A 435 -0.28 -22.83 6.83
C ALA A 435 -0.77 -21.69 7.72
N ALA A 436 -2.10 -21.53 7.82
CA ALA A 436 -2.76 -20.34 8.37
C ALA A 436 -2.39 -19.94 9.83
N TYR A 437 -1.79 -20.84 10.60
CA TYR A 437 -1.30 -20.57 11.97
C TYR A 437 0.09 -19.93 12.03
N GLN A 438 0.75 -19.69 10.89
CA GLN A 438 2.09 -19.08 10.76
C GLN A 438 2.03 -17.64 10.21
N THR A 439 0.89 -16.96 10.37
CA THR A 439 0.61 -15.61 9.83
C THR A 439 1.21 -14.50 10.70
N ASP A 440 2.54 -14.36 10.66
CA ASP A 440 3.29 -13.40 11.48
C ASP A 440 4.28 -12.53 10.68
N TRP A 441 4.71 -11.44 11.30
CA TRP A 441 5.75 -10.55 10.78
C TRP A 441 7.13 -11.20 10.90
N HIS A 442 7.79 -11.37 9.77
CA HIS A 442 9.12 -11.95 9.63
C HIS A 442 10.00 -11.04 8.77
N LYS A 443 11.30 -11.31 8.73
CA LYS A 443 12.20 -10.61 7.81
C LYS A 443 11.99 -11.17 6.39
N CYS A 444 11.83 -10.31 5.39
CA CYS A 444 11.64 -10.74 4.00
C CYS A 444 12.83 -11.55 3.48
N ASP A 445 12.58 -12.69 2.84
CA ASP A 445 13.60 -13.46 2.13
C ASP A 445 13.99 -12.79 0.80
N ILE A 446 15.28 -12.74 0.51
CA ILE A 446 15.85 -11.99 -0.63
C ILE A 446 15.99 -12.88 -1.88
N THR A 447 15.18 -13.94 -1.97
CA THR A 447 15.24 -14.95 -3.05
C THR A 447 14.02 -14.87 -3.95
N GLY A 448 14.04 -13.98 -4.95
CA GLY A 448 13.14 -14.11 -6.11
C GLY A 448 12.50 -12.86 -6.70
N SER A 449 12.83 -11.63 -6.29
CA SER A 449 12.23 -10.42 -6.88
C SER A 449 12.66 -10.17 -8.33
N SER A 450 11.95 -10.76 -9.29
CA SER A 450 12.06 -10.44 -10.72
C SER A 450 11.39 -9.10 -11.03
N PHE A 451 12.12 -8.00 -10.81
CA PHE A 451 11.69 -6.68 -11.28
C PHE A 451 11.62 -6.68 -12.82
N ALA A 452 10.40 -6.59 -13.36
CA ALA A 452 10.16 -6.42 -14.79
C ALA A 452 10.72 -5.06 -15.25
N ASN A 453 11.31 -5.03 -16.44
CA ASN A 453 12.23 -3.96 -16.85
C ASN A 453 11.63 -3.09 -17.97
N GLY A 454 11.68 -1.77 -17.82
CA GLY A 454 11.24 -0.80 -18.82
C GLY A 454 11.27 0.65 -18.29
N SER A 455 11.98 1.61 -18.89
CA SER A 455 12.93 1.48 -20.02
C SER A 455 13.95 2.63 -20.05
N LEU A 456 14.92 2.57 -20.97
CA LEU A 456 15.73 3.69 -21.44
C LEU A 456 16.69 4.38 -20.44
N ALA A 457 17.43 3.58 -19.68
CA ALA A 457 18.84 3.87 -19.41
C ALA A 457 19.73 3.00 -20.33
N SER A 458 20.91 3.49 -20.73
CA SER A 458 21.87 2.66 -21.45
C SER A 458 22.41 1.57 -20.53
N LYS A 459 22.35 0.31 -20.98
CA LYS A 459 22.64 -0.87 -20.14
C LYS A 459 24.15 -1.05 -19.94
N ALA A 460 24.74 -0.22 -19.08
CA ALA A 460 26.14 -0.34 -18.69
C ALA A 460 26.40 -1.73 -18.08
N ASP A 461 27.39 -2.47 -18.59
CA ASP A 461 27.77 -3.76 -17.98
C ASP A 461 28.63 -3.50 -16.74
N PHE A 462 27.95 -3.10 -15.65
CA PHE A 462 28.55 -2.92 -14.34
C PHE A 462 29.30 -4.19 -13.91
N PRO A 463 30.53 -4.08 -13.36
CA PRO A 463 31.25 -5.24 -12.83
C PRO A 463 30.41 -6.02 -11.82
N ARG A 464 30.13 -7.30 -12.11
CA ARG A 464 29.26 -8.14 -11.26
C ARG A 464 30.10 -8.87 -10.21
N PRO A 465 29.70 -8.89 -8.92
CA PRO A 465 30.47 -9.54 -7.85
C PRO A 465 30.88 -10.99 -8.14
N ALA A 466 30.05 -11.76 -8.85
CA ALA A 466 30.32 -13.12 -9.28
C ALA A 466 31.55 -13.28 -10.21
N ARG A 467 31.91 -12.28 -11.04
CA ARG A 467 33.17 -12.29 -11.83
C ARG A 467 34.42 -12.16 -10.94
N TYR A 468 34.23 -11.80 -9.67
CA TYR A 468 35.26 -11.56 -8.66
C TYR A 468 35.05 -12.44 -7.42
N ALA A 469 34.35 -13.57 -7.56
CA ALA A 469 34.09 -14.49 -6.46
C ALA A 469 35.37 -15.01 -5.80
N VAL A 470 35.33 -15.27 -4.49
CA VAL A 470 36.43 -15.88 -3.73
C VAL A 470 35.99 -17.22 -3.12
N THR A 471 36.87 -18.22 -3.21
CA THR A 471 36.65 -19.56 -2.65
C THR A 471 37.14 -19.70 -1.21
N GLU A 472 38.01 -18.80 -0.75
CA GLU A 472 38.54 -18.80 0.62
C GLU A 472 37.48 -18.35 1.61
N ARG A 473 37.28 -19.16 2.66
CA ARG A 473 36.42 -18.83 3.81
C ARG A 473 37.29 -18.70 5.05
N PHE A 474 37.07 -17.65 5.82
CA PHE A 474 37.76 -17.45 7.09
C PHE A 474 37.50 -18.60 8.08
N THR A 475 38.55 -19.14 8.68
CA THR A 475 38.47 -20.19 9.70
C THR A 475 39.32 -19.83 10.92
N GLY A 476 38.76 -20.01 12.12
CA GLY A 476 39.41 -19.68 13.39
C GLY A 476 38.94 -18.35 14.01
N ARG A 477 39.84 -17.68 14.76
CA ARG A 477 39.55 -16.45 15.52
C ARG A 477 40.26 -15.25 14.88
N THR A 478 39.57 -14.11 14.72
CA THR A 478 40.16 -12.89 14.17
C THR A 478 41.42 -12.48 14.92
N LYS A 479 42.53 -12.29 14.21
CA LYS A 479 43.71 -11.61 14.74
C LYS A 479 43.48 -10.10 14.68
N LEU A 480 43.81 -9.39 15.77
CA LEU A 480 43.58 -7.94 15.88
C LEU A 480 44.87 -7.15 15.64
N PRO A 481 44.78 -5.86 15.23
CA PRO A 481 45.97 -5.08 14.91
C PRO A 481 46.80 -4.68 16.13
N ASP A 482 48.11 -4.58 15.90
CA ASP A 482 49.10 -4.10 16.85
C ASP A 482 49.30 -2.59 16.70
N PHE A 483 48.43 -1.82 17.35
CA PHE A 483 48.54 -0.36 17.39
C PHE A 483 49.70 0.18 18.24
N ARG A 484 50.48 -0.69 18.92
CA ARG A 484 51.65 -0.27 19.71
C ARG A 484 52.94 -0.36 18.87
N GLY A 485 53.10 -1.42 18.09
CA GLY A 485 54.17 -1.60 17.10
C GLY A 485 53.69 -1.41 15.67
N ARG A 486 53.46 -2.52 14.96
CA ARG A 486 53.34 -2.60 13.49
C ARG A 486 52.33 -1.63 12.87
N ASP A 487 51.16 -1.50 13.50
CA ASP A 487 49.99 -0.80 12.97
C ASP A 487 49.79 0.57 13.63
N ARG A 488 50.83 1.14 14.27
CA ARG A 488 50.78 2.41 15.03
C ARG A 488 50.18 3.58 14.23
N LYS A 489 50.33 3.60 12.89
CA LYS A 489 49.72 4.63 12.02
C LYS A 489 48.18 4.68 12.07
N PHE A 490 47.54 3.61 12.55
CA PHE A 490 46.09 3.50 12.72
C PHE A 490 45.62 3.70 14.17
N ASN A 491 46.53 4.02 15.10
CA ASN A 491 46.25 4.07 16.55
C ASN A 491 45.20 5.13 16.96
N SER A 492 45.03 6.18 16.14
CA SER A 492 43.94 7.18 16.25
C SER A 492 42.54 6.53 16.19
N PHE A 493 42.37 5.52 15.34
CA PHE A 493 41.08 4.86 15.09
C PHE A 493 40.99 3.45 15.72
N ARG A 494 41.94 3.08 16.58
CA ARG A 494 42.12 1.74 17.19
C ARG A 494 40.84 1.08 17.70
N THR A 495 39.93 1.84 18.30
CA THR A 495 38.68 1.31 18.87
C THR A 495 37.68 0.92 17.78
N ARG A 496 37.48 1.80 16.78
CA ARG A 496 36.59 1.53 15.63
C ARG A 496 37.08 0.32 14.84
N ILE A 497 38.40 0.23 14.60
CA ILE A 497 39.03 -0.89 13.89
C ILE A 497 38.92 -2.19 14.69
N ARG A 498 39.19 -2.18 16.00
CA ARG A 498 39.07 -3.38 16.84
C ARG A 498 37.65 -3.91 16.91
N ASN A 499 36.65 -3.04 16.95
CA ASN A 499 35.25 -3.45 17.00
C ASN A 499 34.83 -4.06 15.65
N GLY A 500 35.04 -3.36 14.53
CA GLY A 500 34.69 -3.88 13.20
C GLY A 500 35.43 -5.17 12.81
N MET A 501 36.66 -5.40 13.30
CA MET A 501 37.34 -6.70 13.12
C MET A 501 36.80 -7.80 14.05
N ARG A 502 36.28 -7.46 15.23
CA ARG A 502 35.65 -8.41 16.15
C ARG A 502 34.27 -8.88 15.69
N GLU A 503 33.55 -8.05 14.93
CA GLU A 503 32.29 -8.42 14.25
C GLU A 503 32.51 -9.56 13.23
N GLY A 504 33.74 -9.74 12.73
CA GLY A 504 34.12 -10.78 11.77
C GLY A 504 34.31 -10.24 10.35
N PRO A 505 34.76 -11.08 9.41
CA PRO A 505 34.93 -10.69 8.02
C PRO A 505 33.57 -10.47 7.35
N ASN A 506 33.48 -9.44 6.51
CA ASN A 506 32.28 -9.06 5.74
C ASN A 506 32.59 -8.85 4.24
N PHE A 507 33.85 -9.02 3.82
CA PHE A 507 34.35 -8.79 2.48
C PHE A 507 35.42 -9.81 2.10
N ALA A 508 35.49 -10.21 0.83
CA ALA A 508 36.58 -11.00 0.24
C ALA A 508 37.02 -12.22 1.08
N GLY A 509 36.05 -12.95 1.63
CA GLY A 509 36.22 -14.21 2.37
C GLY A 509 36.79 -14.10 3.78
N HIS A 510 37.68 -13.13 4.03
CA HIS A 510 38.43 -13.00 5.29
C HIS A 510 38.87 -11.57 5.65
N PHE A 511 38.19 -10.54 5.13
CA PHE A 511 38.45 -9.14 5.47
C PHE A 511 37.23 -8.47 6.11
N SER A 512 37.46 -7.58 7.07
CA SER A 512 36.46 -6.64 7.61
C SER A 512 36.66 -5.26 6.98
N VAL A 513 35.72 -4.80 6.14
CA VAL A 513 35.61 -3.40 5.72
C VAL A 513 34.95 -2.61 6.86
N ILE A 514 35.60 -1.52 7.27
CA ILE A 514 35.26 -0.71 8.43
C ILE A 514 35.21 0.75 8.00
N GLN A 515 34.00 1.27 7.79
CA GLN A 515 33.78 2.67 7.40
C GLN A 515 33.74 3.59 8.63
N ILE A 516 34.40 4.74 8.52
CA ILE A 516 34.76 5.62 9.63
C ILE A 516 34.46 7.07 9.23
N GLY A 517 33.54 7.72 9.95
CA GLY A 517 33.23 9.13 9.74
C GLY A 517 34.35 10.07 10.23
N CYS A 518 34.66 11.08 9.41
CA CYS A 518 35.63 12.16 9.66
C CYS A 518 34.99 13.54 9.84
N GLY A 519 33.76 13.77 9.35
CA GLY A 519 33.07 15.07 9.46
C GLY A 519 31.70 15.10 8.77
N THR A 520 31.21 16.30 8.45
CA THR A 520 30.06 16.54 7.55
C THR A 520 30.31 15.87 6.20
N GLY A 521 29.47 14.91 5.81
CA GLY A 521 29.61 14.08 4.60
C GLY A 521 30.87 13.19 4.51
N CYS A 522 31.97 13.60 5.14
CA CYS A 522 33.27 12.96 5.15
C CYS A 522 33.21 11.60 5.87
N THR A 523 33.49 10.53 5.12
CA THR A 523 33.86 9.22 5.67
C THR A 523 35.08 8.68 4.94
N PHE A 524 35.78 7.72 5.53
CA PHE A 524 36.82 6.93 4.87
C PHE A 524 36.70 5.47 5.34
N ALA A 525 37.35 4.53 4.65
CA ALA A 525 37.31 3.13 5.04
C ALA A 525 38.70 2.54 5.34
N ILE A 526 38.72 1.60 6.28
CA ILE A 526 39.85 0.74 6.59
C ILE A 526 39.41 -0.70 6.35
N VAL A 527 40.25 -1.49 5.68
CA VAL A 527 40.00 -2.91 5.44
C VAL A 527 41.02 -3.71 6.24
N GLY A 528 40.52 -4.47 7.23
CA GLY A 528 41.32 -5.30 8.12
C GLY A 528 41.34 -6.75 7.67
N ASP A 529 42.53 -7.32 7.49
CA ASP A 529 42.73 -8.75 7.27
C ASP A 529 42.51 -9.53 8.58
N ASN A 530 41.47 -10.36 8.66
CA ASN A 530 41.15 -11.14 9.87
C ASN A 530 42.14 -12.30 10.11
N ASN A 531 42.84 -12.77 9.06
CA ASN A 531 43.85 -13.83 9.13
C ASN A 531 45.21 -13.34 9.68
N SER A 532 45.59 -12.08 9.43
CA SER A 532 46.89 -11.51 9.88
C SER A 532 46.80 -10.31 10.83
N GLY A 533 45.59 -9.80 11.04
CA GLY A 533 45.31 -8.60 11.84
C GLY A 533 45.82 -7.31 11.20
N ARG A 534 46.09 -7.28 9.89
CA ARG A 534 46.68 -6.13 9.19
C ARG A 534 45.60 -5.19 8.63
N PRO A 535 45.49 -3.93 9.11
CA PRO A 535 44.67 -2.90 8.50
C PRO A 535 45.35 -2.25 7.29
N ALA A 536 44.57 -1.99 6.24
CA ALA A 536 44.91 -1.19 5.06
C ALA A 536 43.89 -0.07 4.84
N ASN A 537 44.27 1.02 4.18
CA ASN A 537 43.33 2.05 3.77
C ASN A 537 42.55 1.59 2.52
N PHE A 538 41.29 2.03 2.42
CA PHE A 538 40.56 2.10 1.16
C PHE A 538 40.99 3.37 0.38
N PRO A 539 41.12 3.38 -0.96
CA PRO A 539 41.64 4.51 -1.74
C PRO A 539 40.63 5.63 -2.00
N ARG A 540 39.50 5.65 -1.29
CA ARG A 540 38.50 6.73 -1.32
C ARG A 540 38.01 7.08 0.09
N GLY A 541 37.59 8.32 0.23
CA GLY A 541 37.09 8.93 1.44
C GLY A 541 37.72 10.30 1.69
N GLY A 542 37.42 10.89 2.84
CA GLY A 542 37.82 12.27 3.14
C GLY A 542 36.92 13.31 2.45
N GLU A 543 37.40 14.54 2.38
CA GLU A 543 36.67 15.68 1.80
C GLU A 543 36.67 15.66 0.25
N GLU A 544 37.53 14.85 -0.37
CA GLU A 544 37.55 14.64 -1.83
C GLU A 544 36.44 13.68 -2.30
N ASN A 545 35.91 12.85 -1.39
CA ASN A 545 34.87 11.86 -1.70
C ASN A 545 33.73 12.00 -0.67
N MET A 546 33.01 13.11 -0.76
CA MET A 546 31.92 13.44 0.16
C MET A 546 30.75 12.46 0.02
N TYR A 547 30.03 12.25 1.13
CA TYR A 547 28.85 11.37 1.19
C TYR A 547 29.11 9.94 0.72
N MET A 548 30.35 9.45 0.87
CA MET A 548 30.75 8.15 0.37
C MET A 548 29.91 7.01 0.96
N GLN A 549 29.33 6.17 0.11
CA GLN A 549 28.68 4.92 0.44
C GLN A 549 29.48 3.75 -0.15
N LEU A 550 29.49 2.60 0.52
CA LEU A 550 30.23 1.40 0.08
C LEU A 550 29.27 0.21 -0.06
N HIS A 551 29.45 -0.57 -1.11
CA HIS A 551 28.70 -1.80 -1.36
C HIS A 551 29.66 -2.94 -1.74
N PHE A 552 29.60 -4.03 -0.99
CA PHE A 552 30.50 -5.17 -1.06
C PHE A 552 29.85 -6.39 -0.39
N GLU A 553 30.38 -7.58 -0.68
CA GLU A 553 29.91 -8.84 -0.11
C GLU A 553 31.08 -9.72 0.33
N ILE A 554 30.84 -10.63 1.29
CA ILE A 554 31.86 -11.57 1.76
C ILE A 554 32.28 -12.57 0.67
N GLY A 555 31.40 -12.85 -0.30
CA GLY A 555 31.65 -13.78 -1.40
C GLY A 555 32.56 -13.25 -2.52
N SER A 556 32.90 -11.96 -2.52
CA SER A 556 33.61 -11.31 -3.63
C SER A 556 34.75 -10.40 -3.18
N ARG A 557 35.75 -10.23 -4.05
CA ARG A 557 36.82 -9.22 -3.92
C ARG A 557 36.50 -7.90 -4.62
N LEU A 558 35.30 -7.77 -5.19
CA LEU A 558 34.79 -6.52 -5.76
C LEU A 558 34.13 -5.65 -4.70
N LEU A 559 34.44 -4.36 -4.69
CA LEU A 559 33.82 -3.35 -3.84
C LEU A 559 33.47 -2.13 -4.69
N ALA A 560 32.19 -1.72 -4.67
CA ALA A 560 31.71 -0.50 -5.30
C ALA A 560 31.65 0.64 -4.26
N ALA A 561 32.23 1.78 -4.60
CA ALA A 561 32.19 2.98 -3.77
C ALA A 561 31.49 4.12 -4.53
N GLN A 562 30.38 4.58 -4.00
CA GLN A 562 29.64 5.74 -4.48
C GLN A 562 30.09 6.98 -3.70
N TRP A 563 30.27 8.13 -4.33
CA TRP A 563 30.61 9.39 -3.67
C TRP A 563 30.29 10.63 -4.52
N LEU A 564 30.03 11.75 -3.84
CA LEU A 564 29.74 13.04 -4.45
C LEU A 564 31.02 13.87 -4.63
N ASP A 565 31.33 14.23 -5.86
CA ASP A 565 32.18 15.38 -6.15
C ASP A 565 31.34 16.65 -5.94
N TYR A 566 31.55 17.29 -4.80
CA TYR A 566 30.82 18.50 -4.40
C TYR A 566 31.15 19.72 -5.28
N LYS A 567 32.30 19.74 -5.96
CA LYS A 567 32.71 20.85 -6.83
C LYS A 567 32.10 20.72 -8.23
N ALA A 568 32.02 19.50 -8.75
CA ALA A 568 31.37 19.20 -10.02
C ALA A 568 29.84 19.07 -9.91
N ASN A 569 29.30 18.97 -8.69
CA ASN A 569 27.94 18.49 -8.40
C ASN A 569 27.62 17.16 -9.10
N LYS A 570 28.54 16.20 -9.00
CA LYS A 570 28.46 14.91 -9.69
C LYS A 570 28.62 13.73 -8.76
N CYS A 571 27.65 12.84 -8.79
CA CYS A 571 27.76 11.55 -8.12
C CYS A 571 28.49 10.55 -9.00
N PHE A 572 29.49 9.88 -8.42
CA PHE A 572 30.24 8.82 -9.09
C PHE A 572 30.08 7.50 -8.36
N VAL A 573 30.05 6.40 -9.12
CA VAL A 573 30.27 5.04 -8.60
C VAL A 573 31.56 4.50 -9.20
N GLU A 574 32.47 4.04 -8.35
CA GLU A 574 33.74 3.43 -8.73
C GLU A 574 33.84 1.99 -8.24
N PHE A 575 34.28 1.10 -9.12
CA PHE A 575 34.45 -0.31 -8.84
C PHE A 575 35.91 -0.64 -8.60
N PHE A 576 36.22 -1.25 -7.45
CA PHE A 576 37.56 -1.66 -7.08
C PHE A 576 37.65 -3.17 -6.90
N ASP A 577 38.67 -3.77 -7.49
CA ASP A 577 39.08 -5.15 -7.26
C ASP A 577 40.22 -5.18 -6.22
N TYR A 578 40.06 -5.97 -5.16
CA TYR A 578 41.06 -6.09 -4.09
C TYR A 578 41.87 -7.37 -4.19
N ASN A 579 43.12 -7.28 -4.66
CA ASN A 579 44.02 -8.42 -4.80
C ASN A 579 44.77 -8.82 -3.50
N ARG A 580 44.18 -8.49 -2.33
CA ARG A 580 44.75 -8.67 -0.97
C ARG A 580 45.98 -7.79 -0.63
N LYS A 581 46.54 -7.05 -1.59
CA LYS A 581 47.71 -6.15 -1.38
C LYS A 581 47.51 -4.75 -1.95
N LYS A 582 46.90 -4.62 -3.12
CA LYS A 582 46.49 -3.36 -3.74
C LYS A 582 45.01 -3.38 -4.09
N TRP A 583 44.45 -2.18 -4.21
CA TRP A 583 43.18 -1.92 -4.88
C TRP A 583 43.46 -1.61 -6.35
N GLU A 584 42.62 -2.11 -7.24
CA GLU A 584 42.68 -1.87 -8.67
C GLU A 584 41.34 -1.27 -9.12
N LEU A 585 41.37 -0.04 -9.65
CA LEU A 585 40.16 0.62 -10.16
C LEU A 585 39.77 -0.04 -11.48
N ILE A 586 38.64 -0.73 -11.49
CA ILE A 586 38.08 -1.42 -12.66
C ILE A 586 37.32 -0.44 -13.56
N SER A 587 36.51 0.44 -12.96
CA SER A 587 35.75 1.46 -13.68
C SER A 587 35.33 2.61 -12.76
N LYS A 588 35.12 3.79 -13.36
CA LYS A 588 34.46 4.96 -12.76
C LYS A 588 33.28 5.35 -13.64
N LEU A 589 32.11 5.58 -13.05
CA LEU A 589 30.87 5.89 -13.75
C LEU A 589 30.22 7.12 -13.11
N ASP A 590 29.78 8.07 -13.94
CA ASP A 590 28.92 9.19 -13.57
C ASP A 590 27.48 8.68 -13.49
N VAL A 591 26.83 8.85 -12.33
CA VAL A 591 25.44 8.39 -12.10
C VAL A 591 24.45 9.54 -11.89
N GLY A 592 24.87 10.79 -12.12
CA GLY A 592 23.99 11.96 -12.06
C GLY A 592 24.50 13.11 -11.17
N SER A 593 23.56 13.95 -10.73
CA SER A 593 23.75 15.07 -9.79
C SER A 593 24.05 14.58 -8.36
N SER A 594 24.16 15.52 -7.40
CA SER A 594 23.99 15.28 -5.95
C SER A 594 22.94 14.22 -5.60
N ASP A 595 21.83 14.22 -6.31
CA ASP A 595 20.59 13.56 -5.89
C ASP A 595 20.68 12.04 -6.09
N ALA A 596 21.43 11.62 -7.12
CA ALA A 596 21.82 10.22 -7.27
C ALA A 596 22.66 9.72 -6.09
N CYS A 597 23.47 10.59 -5.46
CA CYS A 597 24.30 10.19 -4.31
C CYS A 597 23.53 10.04 -2.99
N TYR A 598 22.27 10.45 -2.94
CA TYR A 598 21.35 10.12 -1.84
C TYR A 598 20.66 8.76 -2.04
N ARG A 599 20.59 8.20 -3.26
CA ARG A 599 20.18 6.80 -3.47
C ARG A 599 21.27 5.85 -2.98
N THR A 600 20.91 4.60 -2.69
CA THR A 600 21.89 3.57 -2.37
C THR A 600 22.72 3.17 -3.59
N VAL A 601 23.93 2.66 -3.37
CA VAL A 601 24.77 2.10 -4.44
C VAL A 601 24.05 0.99 -5.22
N ALA A 602 23.17 0.24 -4.56
CA ALA A 602 22.42 -0.85 -5.19
C ALA A 602 21.24 -0.38 -6.07
N GLU A 603 20.80 0.87 -5.94
CA GLU A 603 19.76 1.47 -6.78
C GLU A 603 20.33 2.14 -8.03
N ASN A 604 21.51 2.76 -7.92
CA ASN A 604 22.24 3.35 -9.07
C ASN A 604 22.95 2.30 -9.96
N LEU A 605 22.82 1.00 -9.64
CA LEU A 605 23.42 -0.13 -10.36
C LEU A 605 22.37 -1.11 -10.93
N ARG A 606 21.13 -0.64 -11.12
CA ARG A 606 20.01 -1.36 -11.75
C ARG A 606 19.73 -0.81 -13.15
#